data_AF-A0A934CAZ6-F1
#
_entry.id   AF-A0A934CAZ6-F1
#
_cell.length_a   1.000
_cell.length_b   1.000
_cell.length_c   1.000
_cell.angle_alpha   90.00
_cell.angle_beta   90.00
_cell.angle_gamma   90.00
#
_symmetry.space_group_name_H-M   'P 1'
#
loop_
_entity.id
_entity.type
_entity.pdbx_description
1 polymer ?
#
loop_
_entity_poly.entity_id
_entity_poly.type
_entity_poly.pdbx_seq_one_letter_code
_entity_poly.pdbx_strand_id
1 'polypeptide(L)'
;MKLKKIASSIFMFMVVVLAGCNTLASEMPTSTPMVTPASSVSSTEMLNAAESPTPTTTAAESTPIPTLSSIESETYVKELLESNAGCDFPCVWGIVPGKTSYSESQRFFESLGWKGSESHGVYYTGKDLESVSLSNRVGIYAENEVVEKVQIGIGGKNFLSLVKYLSFENILKVYRKPTEVLVFIGANPGILEPDETSFELLLYYESKNILVEYVGTATKVGNAYHFCPSRPNADSTAVDPLSGNVSLYVGEESQTSTPETLVQPFWTLPNYYISAEKAFGMSVDEFYETVSQNDGNTCFDSPLDAWRR
;
A
#
# COMPACT_ATOMS: atom_id res chain seq x y z
N MET A 1 -3.57 55.55 27.40
CA MET A 1 -4.69 56.53 27.47
C MET A 1 -4.79 57.29 26.15
N LYS A 2 -5.61 56.81 25.19
CA LYS A 2 -6.45 57.59 24.26
C LYS A 2 -7.17 56.62 23.31
N LEU A 3 -8.49 56.57 23.48
CA LEU A 3 -9.50 55.86 22.71
C LEU A 3 -9.72 56.47 21.32
N LYS A 4 -10.12 55.62 20.35
CA LYS A 4 -11.12 55.81 19.27
C LYS A 4 -11.20 54.46 18.52
N LYS A 5 -12.21 53.59 18.60
CA LYS A 5 -13.68 53.64 18.37
C LYS A 5 -14.10 54.21 17.00
N ILE A 6 -14.29 53.30 16.03
CA ILE A 6 -15.24 53.33 14.89
C ILE A 6 -15.53 51.84 14.62
N ALA A 7 -16.64 51.19 14.97
CA ALA A 7 -18.07 51.38 14.70
C ALA A 7 -18.51 51.07 13.25
N SER A 8 -19.27 49.97 13.12
CA SER A 8 -20.50 49.84 12.31
C SER A 8 -20.40 49.53 10.81
N SER A 9 -20.69 48.28 10.45
CA SER A 9 -21.68 47.97 9.40
C SER A 9 -22.15 46.51 9.50
N ILE A 10 -23.27 46.34 10.17
CA ILE A 10 -24.19 45.20 10.02
C ILE A 10 -25.29 45.69 9.07
N PHE A 11 -25.46 45.09 7.88
CA PHE A 11 -26.78 44.93 7.27
C PHE A 11 -26.76 43.99 6.05
N MET A 12 -27.45 42.86 6.21
CA MET A 12 -28.51 42.40 5.30
C MET A 12 -28.14 42.00 3.87
N PHE A 13 -27.98 40.69 3.64
CA PHE A 13 -28.66 40.01 2.52
C PHE A 13 -29.07 38.59 2.95
N MET A 14 -30.33 38.49 3.39
CA MET A 14 -31.06 37.25 3.63
C MET A 14 -32.17 37.20 2.57
N VAL A 15 -31.98 36.37 1.53
CA VAL A 15 -33.01 36.00 0.52
C VAL A 15 -32.66 34.57 0.09
N VAL A 16 -33.22 33.53 0.74
CA VAL A 16 -34.42 32.78 0.32
C VAL A 16 -34.37 32.29 -1.13
N VAL A 17 -34.06 30.99 -1.32
CA VAL A 17 -34.77 30.16 -2.30
C VAL A 17 -35.08 28.81 -1.67
N LEU A 18 -36.37 28.64 -1.40
CA LEU A 18 -37.06 27.37 -1.17
C LEU A 18 -37.31 26.68 -2.52
N ALA A 19 -36.97 25.39 -2.61
CA ALA A 19 -37.54 24.32 -3.47
C ALA A 19 -36.42 23.30 -3.76
N GLY A 20 -36.58 21.99 -3.62
CA GLY A 20 -37.78 21.20 -3.45
C GLY A 20 -37.47 19.83 -2.86
N CYS A 21 -38.47 19.34 -2.15
CA CYS A 21 -38.59 17.97 -1.68
C CYS A 21 -38.91 17.11 -2.91
N ASN A 22 -38.04 16.16 -3.28
CA ASN A 22 -38.41 15.06 -4.16
C ASN A 22 -38.27 13.76 -3.38
N THR A 23 -39.39 13.35 -2.78
CA THR A 23 -39.68 11.97 -2.41
C THR A 23 -39.79 11.15 -3.69
N LEU A 24 -38.75 10.39 -4.03
CA LEU A 24 -38.84 9.31 -4.99
C LEU A 24 -38.84 7.97 -4.27
N ALA A 25 -39.79 7.16 -4.70
CA ALA A 25 -40.33 5.98 -4.06
C ALA A 25 -39.28 4.90 -3.82
N SER A 26 -39.37 4.30 -2.64
CA SER A 26 -38.81 3.00 -2.31
C SER A 26 -39.61 1.93 -3.04
N GLU A 27 -39.04 1.38 -4.12
CA GLU A 27 -39.48 0.10 -4.67
C GLU A 27 -38.70 -1.01 -3.97
N MET A 28 -39.39 -1.76 -3.11
CA MET A 28 -38.87 -3.02 -2.58
C MET A 28 -38.89 -4.08 -3.69
N PRO A 29 -37.79 -4.81 -3.94
CA PRO A 29 -37.84 -5.98 -4.80
C PRO A 29 -38.66 -7.09 -4.14
N THR A 30 -39.69 -7.49 -4.87
CA THR A 30 -40.55 -8.65 -4.64
C THR A 30 -39.72 -9.92 -4.59
N SER A 31 -39.92 -10.73 -3.54
CA SER A 31 -39.30 -12.04 -3.38
C SER A 31 -39.94 -13.06 -4.34
N THR A 32 -39.11 -13.62 -5.23
CA THR A 32 -39.48 -14.73 -6.10
C THR A 32 -39.31 -16.06 -5.35
N PRO A 33 -40.25 -17.01 -5.47
CA PRO A 33 -40.18 -18.28 -4.75
C PRO A 33 -39.06 -19.19 -5.26
N MET A 34 -38.41 -19.81 -4.26
CA MET A 34 -37.45 -20.89 -4.31
C MET A 34 -37.96 -22.09 -5.13
N VAL A 35 -37.28 -22.41 -6.22
CA VAL A 35 -37.44 -23.69 -6.94
C VAL A 35 -36.24 -24.56 -6.59
N THR A 36 -36.51 -25.63 -5.85
CA THR A 36 -35.57 -26.69 -5.49
C THR A 36 -35.49 -27.72 -6.62
N PRO A 37 -34.35 -27.92 -7.30
CA PRO A 37 -34.15 -29.08 -8.14
C PRO A 37 -33.70 -30.27 -7.29
N ALA A 38 -34.45 -31.36 -7.43
CA ALA A 38 -34.19 -32.64 -6.79
C ALA A 38 -32.88 -33.27 -7.29
N SER A 39 -32.05 -33.74 -6.36
CA SER A 39 -30.86 -34.54 -6.64
C SER A 39 -31.25 -35.91 -7.22
N SER A 40 -30.92 -36.11 -8.50
CA SER A 40 -30.89 -37.43 -9.14
C SER A 40 -29.57 -38.10 -8.83
N VAL A 41 -29.57 -39.05 -7.89
CA VAL A 41 -28.43 -39.93 -7.61
C VAL A 41 -28.37 -40.98 -8.73
N SER A 42 -27.44 -40.79 -9.67
CA SER A 42 -27.08 -41.82 -10.65
C SER A 42 -25.90 -42.62 -10.08
N SER A 43 -26.15 -43.90 -9.82
CA SER A 43 -25.14 -44.90 -9.49
C SER A 43 -24.21 -45.09 -10.69
N THR A 44 -22.95 -44.69 -10.53
CA THR A 44 -21.89 -44.97 -11.52
C THR A 44 -21.22 -46.29 -11.15
N GLU A 45 -21.23 -47.22 -12.11
CA GLU A 45 -20.52 -48.50 -12.07
C GLU A 45 -19.03 -48.34 -11.70
N MET A 46 -18.57 -49.14 -10.75
CA MET A 46 -17.14 -49.38 -10.53
C MET A 46 -16.57 -50.15 -11.71
N LEU A 47 -15.88 -49.44 -12.61
CA LEU A 47 -14.99 -50.04 -13.59
C LEU A 47 -13.66 -50.39 -12.89
N ASN A 48 -13.33 -51.68 -12.93
CA ASN A 48 -12.05 -52.23 -12.48
C ASN A 48 -10.88 -51.44 -13.07
N ALA A 49 -10.07 -50.85 -12.19
CA ALA A 49 -8.83 -50.18 -12.56
C ALA A 49 -7.82 -51.23 -13.06
N ALA A 50 -7.52 -51.17 -14.36
CA ALA A 50 -6.32 -51.80 -14.90
C ALA A 50 -5.09 -51.08 -14.32
N GLU A 51 -4.10 -51.85 -13.87
CA GLU A 51 -2.82 -51.34 -13.38
C GLU A 51 -2.15 -50.50 -14.48
N SER A 52 -2.24 -49.18 -14.34
CA SER A 52 -1.56 -48.22 -15.21
C SER A 52 -0.06 -48.32 -14.94
N PRO A 53 0.80 -48.39 -15.99
CA PRO A 53 2.24 -48.44 -15.80
C PRO A 53 2.70 -47.22 -15.00
N THR A 54 3.42 -47.48 -13.91
CA THR A 54 4.06 -46.46 -13.09
C THR A 54 4.88 -45.53 -13.98
N PRO A 55 4.53 -44.24 -14.09
CA PRO A 55 5.32 -43.30 -14.87
C PRO A 55 6.69 -43.19 -14.19
N THR A 56 7.72 -43.70 -14.84
CA THR A 56 9.11 -43.44 -14.46
C THR A 56 9.36 -41.95 -14.66
N THR A 57 9.32 -41.18 -13.59
CA THR A 57 9.59 -39.74 -13.58
C THR A 57 11.06 -39.51 -13.90
N THR A 58 11.40 -39.44 -15.18
CA THR A 58 12.70 -38.95 -15.62
C THR A 58 12.79 -37.47 -15.22
N ALA A 59 13.65 -37.17 -14.25
CA ALA A 59 13.91 -35.79 -13.83
C ALA A 59 14.37 -35.00 -15.08
N ALA A 60 13.52 -34.11 -15.57
CA ALA A 60 13.86 -33.24 -16.68
C ALA A 60 15.03 -32.36 -16.25
N GLU A 61 16.12 -32.46 -17.01
CA GLU A 61 17.31 -31.65 -16.81
C GLU A 61 16.92 -30.17 -16.92
N SER A 62 17.11 -29.41 -15.82
CA SER A 62 16.71 -28.01 -15.75
C SER A 62 17.53 -27.21 -16.77
N THR A 63 16.88 -26.74 -17.83
CA THR A 63 17.53 -25.84 -18.79
C THR A 63 17.89 -24.53 -18.06
N PRO A 64 19.13 -24.03 -18.17
CA PRO A 64 19.51 -22.78 -17.52
C PRO A 64 18.62 -21.64 -18.01
N ILE A 65 18.07 -20.87 -17.06
CA ILE A 65 17.24 -19.71 -17.35
C ILE A 65 18.16 -18.65 -17.99
N PRO A 66 17.85 -18.13 -19.19
CA PRO A 66 18.64 -17.06 -19.78
C PRO A 66 18.57 -15.84 -18.87
N THR A 67 19.71 -15.49 -18.29
CA THR A 67 19.86 -14.30 -17.45
C THR A 67 20.02 -13.08 -18.35
N LEU A 68 19.20 -12.04 -18.14
CA LEU A 68 19.35 -10.77 -18.84
C LEU A 68 20.74 -10.17 -18.56
N SER A 69 21.30 -9.45 -19.52
CA SER A 69 22.48 -8.63 -19.24
C SER A 69 22.15 -7.55 -18.19
N SER A 70 23.16 -6.97 -17.53
CA SER A 70 22.90 -5.96 -16.50
C SER A 70 22.12 -4.75 -17.02
N ILE A 71 22.35 -4.36 -18.29
CA ILE A 71 21.68 -3.21 -18.92
C ILE A 71 20.22 -3.54 -19.25
N GLU A 72 19.97 -4.73 -19.81
CA GLU A 72 18.61 -5.19 -20.11
C GLU A 72 17.80 -5.37 -18.83
N SER A 73 18.38 -5.98 -17.80
CA SER A 73 17.78 -6.14 -16.48
C SER A 73 17.39 -4.79 -15.87
N GLU A 74 18.28 -3.81 -15.88
CA GLU A 74 17.99 -2.48 -15.35
C GLU A 74 16.90 -1.75 -16.13
N THR A 75 16.90 -1.86 -17.47
CA THR A 75 15.86 -1.29 -18.32
C THR A 75 14.50 -1.91 -18.01
N TYR A 76 14.45 -3.24 -17.91
CA TYR A 76 13.21 -3.95 -17.61
C TYR A 76 12.69 -3.65 -16.19
N VAL A 77 13.58 -3.55 -15.19
CA VAL A 77 13.16 -3.15 -13.83
C VAL A 77 12.59 -1.74 -13.81
N LYS A 78 13.10 -0.80 -14.60
CA LYS A 78 12.49 0.53 -14.73
C LYS A 78 11.08 0.44 -15.29
N GLU A 79 10.85 -0.39 -16.31
CA GLU A 79 9.51 -0.62 -16.84
C GLU A 79 8.57 -1.22 -15.78
N LEU A 80 9.04 -2.16 -14.95
CA LEU A 80 8.29 -2.70 -13.81
C LEU A 80 7.94 -1.62 -12.78
N LEU A 81 8.87 -0.72 -12.49
CA LEU A 81 8.68 0.42 -11.59
C LEU A 81 7.74 1.49 -12.16
N GLU A 82 7.64 1.62 -13.47
CA GLU A 82 6.76 2.61 -14.10
C GLU A 82 5.34 2.07 -14.28
N SER A 83 5.20 0.77 -14.59
CA SER A 83 3.95 0.19 -15.09
C SER A 83 3.32 -0.87 -14.19
N ASN A 84 4.01 -1.32 -13.14
CA ASN A 84 3.64 -2.51 -12.38
C ASN A 84 3.44 -3.78 -13.26
N ALA A 85 4.17 -3.88 -14.39
CA ALA A 85 3.93 -4.89 -15.43
C ALA A 85 2.49 -4.91 -15.98
N GLY A 86 1.75 -3.80 -15.85
CA GLY A 86 0.37 -3.69 -16.32
C GLY A 86 -0.65 -4.45 -15.49
N CYS A 87 -0.36 -4.82 -14.24
CA CYS A 87 -1.34 -5.43 -13.34
C CYS A 87 -1.81 -4.51 -12.21
N ASP A 88 -3.03 -4.72 -11.74
CA ASP A 88 -3.63 -4.02 -10.61
C ASP A 88 -3.41 -4.80 -9.31
N PHE A 89 -3.41 -4.12 -8.15
CA PHE A 89 -3.24 -4.80 -6.88
C PHE A 89 -4.37 -5.79 -6.58
N PRO A 90 -4.06 -6.93 -5.93
CA PRO A 90 -2.80 -7.25 -5.22
C PRO A 90 -1.68 -7.84 -6.09
N CYS A 91 -1.81 -7.86 -7.42
CA CYS A 91 -0.70 -8.27 -8.28
C CYS A 91 0.44 -7.25 -8.23
N VAL A 92 1.67 -7.74 -8.11
CA VAL A 92 2.86 -6.92 -8.32
C VAL A 92 3.83 -7.60 -9.27
N TRP A 93 4.15 -6.92 -10.38
CA TRP A 93 5.07 -7.41 -11.42
C TRP A 93 4.71 -8.81 -11.96
N GLY A 94 3.42 -9.15 -11.97
CA GLY A 94 2.91 -10.47 -12.37
C GLY A 94 2.87 -11.51 -11.26
N ILE A 95 3.35 -11.21 -10.06
CA ILE A 95 3.23 -12.08 -8.88
C ILE A 95 1.88 -11.80 -8.22
N VAL A 96 1.03 -12.82 -8.16
CA VAL A 96 -0.32 -12.74 -7.60
C VAL A 96 -0.40 -13.63 -6.36
N PRO A 97 -0.55 -13.05 -5.16
CA PRO A 97 -0.79 -13.79 -3.94
C PRO A 97 -1.96 -14.79 -4.06
N GLY A 98 -1.76 -16.00 -3.52
CA GLY A 98 -2.69 -17.13 -3.60
C GLY A 98 -2.70 -17.87 -4.96
N LYS A 99 -1.91 -17.43 -5.95
CA LYS A 99 -1.89 -18.03 -7.31
C LYS A 99 -0.50 -18.35 -7.83
N THR A 100 0.44 -17.41 -7.71
CA THR A 100 1.81 -17.61 -8.21
C THR A 100 2.54 -18.60 -7.31
N SER A 101 3.20 -19.59 -7.91
CA SER A 101 4.01 -20.52 -7.12
C SER A 101 5.29 -19.86 -6.61
N TYR A 102 5.78 -20.34 -5.49
CA TYR A 102 7.02 -19.87 -4.89
C TYR A 102 8.20 -19.97 -5.87
N SER A 103 8.36 -21.12 -6.51
CA SER A 103 9.42 -21.36 -7.51
C SER A 103 9.32 -20.48 -8.76
N GLU A 104 8.12 -20.07 -9.20
CA GLU A 104 7.96 -19.13 -10.31
C GLU A 104 8.45 -17.74 -9.93
N SER A 105 8.12 -17.30 -8.70
CA SER A 105 8.56 -15.99 -8.21
C SER A 105 10.09 -15.90 -8.07
N GLN A 106 10.75 -16.95 -7.57
CA GLN A 106 12.21 -17.01 -7.49
C GLN A 106 12.85 -16.95 -8.89
N ARG A 107 12.36 -17.79 -9.82
CA ARG A 107 12.86 -17.82 -11.21
C ARG A 107 12.67 -16.48 -11.91
N PHE A 108 11.59 -15.77 -11.62
CA PHE A 108 11.38 -14.41 -12.12
C PHE A 108 12.53 -13.48 -11.69
N PHE A 109 12.84 -13.40 -10.40
CA PHE A 109 13.94 -12.54 -9.91
C PHE A 109 15.33 -13.01 -10.36
N GLU A 110 15.57 -14.32 -10.43
CA GLU A 110 16.81 -14.88 -10.96
C GLU A 110 17.02 -14.53 -12.43
N SER A 111 15.95 -14.46 -13.23
CA SER A 111 16.03 -14.02 -14.64
C SER A 111 16.48 -12.56 -14.77
N LEU A 112 16.23 -11.74 -13.75
CA LEU A 112 16.72 -10.36 -13.64
C LEU A 112 18.17 -10.29 -13.14
N GLY A 113 18.79 -11.44 -12.84
CA GLY A 113 20.11 -11.53 -12.23
C GLY A 113 20.12 -11.10 -10.75
N TRP A 114 18.96 -11.08 -10.10
CA TRP A 114 18.87 -10.76 -8.68
C TRP A 114 19.21 -12.00 -7.87
N LYS A 115 19.95 -11.81 -6.78
CA LYS A 115 20.25 -12.87 -5.83
C LYS A 115 19.28 -12.73 -4.67
N GLY A 116 18.81 -13.85 -4.16
CA GLY A 116 17.98 -13.86 -2.97
C GLY A 116 18.60 -14.63 -1.82
N SER A 117 18.03 -14.42 -0.64
CA SER A 117 18.40 -15.11 0.59
C SER A 117 17.16 -15.39 1.42
N GLU A 118 17.13 -16.56 2.06
CA GLU A 118 16.06 -16.96 2.97
C GLU A 118 16.34 -16.48 4.40
N SER A 119 15.32 -15.92 5.06
CA SER A 119 15.38 -15.56 6.47
C SER A 119 13.99 -15.64 7.08
N HIS A 120 13.84 -16.41 8.16
CA HIS A 120 12.57 -16.58 8.89
C HIS A 120 11.38 -17.00 7.99
N GLY A 121 11.64 -17.83 6.97
CA GLY A 121 10.60 -18.29 6.02
C GLY A 121 10.25 -17.26 4.94
N VAL A 122 11.03 -16.19 4.81
CA VAL A 122 10.88 -15.18 3.76
C VAL A 122 12.08 -15.19 2.84
N TYR A 123 11.81 -15.19 1.55
CA TYR A 123 12.80 -14.94 0.51
C TYR A 123 12.94 -13.46 0.26
N TYR A 124 14.11 -12.93 0.62
CA TYR A 124 14.48 -11.55 0.37
C TYR A 124 15.34 -11.45 -0.87
N THR A 125 14.98 -10.55 -1.79
CA THR A 125 15.78 -10.21 -2.96
C THR A 125 15.65 -8.71 -3.25
N GLY A 126 16.37 -8.22 -4.24
CA GLY A 126 16.38 -6.81 -4.57
C GLY A 126 17.64 -6.40 -5.31
N LYS A 127 17.64 -5.16 -5.80
CA LYS A 127 18.78 -4.57 -6.48
C LYS A 127 18.75 -3.04 -6.33
N ASP A 128 19.93 -2.47 -6.25
CA ASP A 128 20.10 -1.02 -6.36
C ASP A 128 20.27 -0.66 -7.84
N LEU A 129 19.47 0.31 -8.30
CA LEU A 129 19.49 0.87 -9.65
C LEU A 129 20.32 2.15 -9.61
N GLU A 130 21.64 1.99 -9.71
CA GLU A 130 22.60 3.10 -9.57
C GLU A 130 22.31 4.24 -10.56
N SER A 131 21.88 3.93 -11.79
CA SER A 131 21.65 4.95 -12.82
C SER A 131 20.53 5.93 -12.48
N VAL A 132 19.63 5.55 -11.55
CA VAL A 132 18.52 6.39 -11.08
C VAL A 132 18.56 6.63 -9.58
N SER A 133 19.59 6.14 -8.89
CA SER A 133 19.78 6.28 -7.44
C SER A 133 18.59 5.76 -6.61
N LEU A 134 18.03 4.62 -7.03
CA LEU A 134 16.96 3.91 -6.33
C LEU A 134 17.44 2.57 -5.77
N SER A 135 16.91 2.21 -4.60
CA SER A 135 17.03 0.90 -3.98
C SER A 135 15.67 0.21 -4.05
N ASN A 136 15.67 -1.05 -4.51
CA ASN A 136 14.50 -1.90 -4.56
C ASN A 136 14.75 -3.17 -3.73
N ARG A 137 13.81 -3.49 -2.84
CA ARG A 137 13.82 -4.68 -1.98
C ARG A 137 12.49 -5.39 -2.11
N VAL A 138 12.52 -6.72 -2.14
CA VAL A 138 11.34 -7.58 -2.22
C VAL A 138 11.46 -8.66 -1.16
N GLY A 139 10.37 -8.88 -0.42
CA GLY A 139 10.18 -10.04 0.43
C GLY A 139 9.04 -10.90 -0.11
N ILE A 140 9.25 -12.21 -0.19
CA ILE A 140 8.24 -13.18 -0.62
C ILE A 140 8.01 -14.18 0.51
N TYR A 141 6.78 -14.25 0.99
CA TYR A 141 6.34 -15.29 1.92
C TYR A 141 5.43 -16.25 1.19
N ALA A 142 5.69 -17.55 1.35
CA ALA A 142 4.94 -18.61 0.69
C ALA A 142 4.56 -19.71 1.68
N GLU A 143 3.36 -20.24 1.49
CA GLU A 143 2.85 -21.42 2.17
C GLU A 143 2.44 -22.47 1.15
N ASN A 144 2.80 -23.73 1.39
CA ASN A 144 2.48 -24.86 0.50
C ASN A 144 2.90 -24.61 -0.97
N GLU A 145 4.09 -24.05 -1.19
CA GLU A 145 4.64 -23.70 -2.52
C GLU A 145 3.87 -22.62 -3.29
N VAL A 146 2.95 -21.89 -2.63
CA VAL A 146 2.19 -20.78 -3.22
C VAL A 146 2.54 -19.49 -2.48
N VAL A 147 2.82 -18.42 -3.22
CA VAL A 147 3.07 -17.09 -2.65
C VAL A 147 1.83 -16.62 -1.93
N GLU A 148 1.93 -16.34 -0.64
CA GLU A 148 0.82 -15.85 0.18
C GLU A 148 0.90 -14.33 0.37
N LYS A 149 2.12 -13.80 0.55
CA LYS A 149 2.33 -12.36 0.76
C LYS A 149 3.58 -11.89 0.04
N VAL A 150 3.54 -10.64 -0.39
CA VAL A 150 4.69 -9.96 -1.01
C VAL A 150 4.87 -8.60 -0.33
N GLN A 151 6.12 -8.30 0.05
CA GLN A 151 6.56 -6.98 0.45
C GLN A 151 7.43 -6.39 -0.66
N ILE A 152 7.23 -5.12 -0.99
CA ILE A 152 8.12 -4.37 -1.88
C ILE A 152 8.47 -3.05 -1.23
N GLY A 153 9.75 -2.83 -0.98
CA GLY A 153 10.31 -1.56 -0.51
C GLY A 153 11.04 -0.86 -1.65
N ILE A 154 10.65 0.36 -1.98
CA ILE A 154 11.34 1.19 -2.96
C ILE A 154 11.69 2.53 -2.32
N GLY A 155 12.96 2.91 -2.39
CA GLY A 155 13.39 4.20 -1.89
C GLY A 155 14.63 4.74 -2.58
N GLY A 156 14.93 6.01 -2.35
CA GLY A 156 16.08 6.68 -2.95
C GLY A 156 15.69 7.96 -3.68
N LYS A 157 16.62 8.52 -4.45
CA LYS A 157 16.37 9.74 -5.23
C LYS A 157 15.50 9.39 -6.43
N ASN A 158 14.67 10.32 -6.88
CA ASN A 158 13.75 10.12 -8.02
C ASN A 158 12.59 9.14 -7.75
N PHE A 159 12.34 8.79 -6.48
CA PHE A 159 11.19 7.95 -6.10
C PHE A 159 9.88 8.45 -6.73
N LEU A 160 9.60 9.75 -6.59
CA LEU A 160 8.36 10.37 -7.06
C LEU A 160 8.19 10.35 -8.59
N SER A 161 9.29 10.31 -9.36
CA SER A 161 9.21 10.36 -10.83
C SER A 161 9.08 8.99 -11.46
N LEU A 162 9.69 7.95 -10.86
CA LEU A 162 9.74 6.60 -11.44
C LEU A 162 8.60 5.71 -10.96
N VAL A 163 8.16 5.83 -9.71
CA VAL A 163 7.19 4.91 -9.10
C VAL A 163 5.82 5.56 -8.95
N LYS A 164 5.35 6.22 -10.03
CA LYS A 164 4.11 7.02 -10.00
C LYS A 164 2.88 6.21 -9.58
N TYR A 165 2.83 4.93 -9.91
CA TYR A 165 1.69 4.07 -9.54
C TYR A 165 1.56 3.88 -8.01
N LEU A 166 2.68 4.00 -7.27
CA LEU A 166 2.71 3.99 -5.81
C LEU A 166 2.72 5.39 -5.19
N SER A 167 2.60 6.48 -5.96
CA SER A 167 2.49 7.81 -5.37
C SER A 167 1.27 7.88 -4.44
N PHE A 168 1.39 8.66 -3.38
CA PHE A 168 0.33 8.84 -2.38
C PHE A 168 -1.02 9.21 -3.02
N GLU A 169 -1.00 10.14 -3.97
CA GLU A 169 -2.17 10.59 -4.72
C GLU A 169 -2.71 9.48 -5.61
N ASN A 170 -1.83 8.76 -6.30
CA ASN A 170 -2.26 7.74 -7.23
C ASN A 170 -2.96 6.59 -6.51
N ILE A 171 -2.43 6.17 -5.36
CA ILE A 171 -3.07 5.15 -4.52
C ILE A 171 -4.48 5.58 -4.10
N LEU A 172 -4.63 6.80 -3.57
CA LEU A 172 -5.95 7.32 -3.16
C LEU A 172 -6.89 7.58 -4.34
N LYS A 173 -6.36 7.92 -5.51
CA LYS A 173 -7.14 8.13 -6.74
C LYS A 173 -7.68 6.81 -7.30
N VAL A 174 -6.83 5.78 -7.37
CA VAL A 174 -7.15 4.48 -7.96
C VAL A 174 -7.99 3.64 -7.00
N TYR A 175 -7.54 3.50 -5.76
CA TYR A 175 -8.15 2.62 -4.76
C TYR A 175 -9.16 3.32 -3.86
N ARG A 176 -9.37 4.63 -4.05
CA ARG A 176 -10.33 5.46 -3.30
C ARG A 176 -9.95 5.55 -1.83
N LYS A 177 -10.96 5.50 -0.96
CA LYS A 177 -10.83 5.68 0.48
C LYS A 177 -10.24 4.42 1.12
N PRO A 178 -9.17 4.52 1.92
CA PRO A 178 -8.66 3.39 2.69
C PRO A 178 -9.67 2.99 3.78
N THR A 179 -9.57 1.74 4.25
CA THR A 179 -10.33 1.27 5.42
C THR A 179 -9.77 1.92 6.69
N GLU A 180 -8.45 2.04 6.77
CA GLU A 180 -7.76 2.56 7.94
C GLU A 180 -6.54 3.40 7.53
N VAL A 181 -6.26 4.43 8.33
CA VAL A 181 -5.09 5.29 8.20
C VAL A 181 -4.35 5.28 9.53
N LEU A 182 -3.14 4.73 9.51
CA LEU A 182 -2.28 4.60 10.67
C LEU A 182 -1.07 5.53 10.52
N VAL A 183 -0.68 6.15 11.62
CA VAL A 183 0.33 7.20 11.63
C VAL A 183 1.32 6.93 12.74
N PHE A 184 2.59 7.08 12.42
CA PHE A 184 3.66 7.17 13.40
C PHE A 184 4.50 8.41 13.12
N ILE A 185 4.80 9.16 14.18
CA ILE A 185 5.81 10.23 14.16
C ILE A 185 6.77 9.95 15.30
N GLY A 186 8.02 9.67 14.95
CA GLY A 186 8.99 9.08 15.86
C GLY A 186 10.28 9.87 15.93
N ALA A 187 10.67 10.25 17.14
CA ALA A 187 12.00 10.76 17.45
C ALA A 187 12.93 9.64 17.93
N ASN A 188 14.23 9.78 17.68
CA ASN A 188 15.22 8.91 18.29
C ASN A 188 15.04 8.88 19.82
N PRO A 189 15.04 7.69 20.47
CA PRO A 189 14.91 7.59 21.91
C PRO A 189 15.89 8.52 22.64
N GLY A 190 15.37 9.36 23.53
CA GLY A 190 16.15 10.29 24.34
C GLY A 190 16.20 11.74 23.81
N ILE A 191 15.68 12.02 22.61
CA ILE A 191 15.50 13.39 22.13
C ILE A 191 14.04 13.80 22.34
N LEU A 192 13.82 14.71 23.29
CA LEU A 192 12.50 15.28 23.51
C LEU A 192 12.20 16.29 22.41
N GLU A 193 11.20 15.98 21.59
CA GLU A 193 10.61 16.88 20.58
C GLU A 193 11.63 17.54 19.62
N PRO A 194 12.41 16.75 18.84
CA PRO A 194 13.35 17.30 17.88
C PRO A 194 12.67 18.20 16.84
N ASP A 195 13.43 19.13 16.26
CA ASP A 195 12.98 20.02 15.19
C ASP A 195 12.67 19.25 13.89
N GLU A 196 13.32 18.11 13.66
CA GLU A 196 13.03 17.18 12.55
C GLU A 196 12.98 15.74 13.07
N THR A 197 12.07 14.94 12.51
CA THR A 197 11.83 13.56 12.94
C THR A 197 11.26 12.73 11.79
N SER A 198 11.26 11.40 11.86
CA SER A 198 10.62 10.60 10.80
C SER A 198 9.11 10.52 11.01
N PHE A 199 8.36 10.51 9.89
CA PHE A 199 6.98 10.06 9.89
C PHE A 199 6.83 8.79 9.06
N GLU A 200 5.82 8.02 9.42
CA GLU A 200 5.35 6.88 8.65
C GLU A 200 3.82 6.96 8.57
N LEU A 201 3.29 6.88 7.35
CA LEU A 201 1.86 6.93 7.06
C LEU A 201 1.44 5.67 6.34
N LEU A 202 0.56 4.90 6.96
CA LEU A 202 0.09 3.61 6.48
C LEU A 202 -1.36 3.74 6.00
N LEU A 203 -1.60 3.36 4.75
CA LEU A 203 -2.92 3.28 4.13
C LEU A 203 -3.30 1.81 3.95
N TYR A 204 -4.31 1.36 4.69
CA TYR A 204 -4.78 -0.02 4.64
C TYR A 204 -6.10 -0.12 3.86
N TYR A 205 -6.17 -1.05 2.91
CA TYR A 205 -7.38 -1.32 2.12
C TYR A 205 -7.78 -2.78 2.28
N GLU A 206 -8.70 -3.03 3.21
CA GLU A 206 -9.15 -4.38 3.58
C GLU A 206 -9.68 -5.17 2.38
N SER A 207 -10.52 -4.54 1.56
CA SER A 207 -11.13 -5.18 0.38
C SER A 207 -10.14 -5.66 -0.68
N LYS A 208 -8.88 -5.21 -0.62
CA LYS A 208 -7.81 -5.58 -1.55
C LYS A 208 -6.66 -6.31 -0.87
N ASN A 209 -6.73 -6.46 0.45
CA ASN A 209 -5.67 -6.99 1.29
C ASN A 209 -4.30 -6.34 0.99
N ILE A 210 -4.30 -5.00 0.91
CA ILE A 210 -3.09 -4.21 0.68
C ILE A 210 -2.86 -3.20 1.80
N LEU A 211 -1.58 -2.98 2.11
CA LEU A 211 -1.11 -1.93 3.00
C LEU A 211 0.03 -1.18 2.30
N VAL A 212 -0.09 0.14 2.22
CA VAL A 212 0.95 1.00 1.65
C VAL A 212 1.50 1.90 2.75
N GLU A 213 2.81 1.89 2.93
CA GLU A 213 3.54 2.65 3.92
C GLU A 213 4.37 3.73 3.22
N TYR A 214 4.15 4.99 3.58
CA TYR A 214 4.94 6.13 3.12
C TYR A 214 5.83 6.62 4.25
N VAL A 215 7.13 6.74 3.99
CA VAL A 215 8.12 7.18 4.99
C VAL A 215 8.77 8.48 4.53
N GLY A 216 8.94 9.40 5.47
CA GLY A 216 9.57 10.69 5.23
C GLY A 216 9.97 11.44 6.49
N THR A 217 10.15 12.74 6.36
CA THR A 217 10.54 13.65 7.42
C THR A 217 9.38 14.57 7.80
N ALA A 218 9.12 14.68 9.09
CA ALA A 218 8.24 15.67 9.68
C ALA A 218 9.06 16.75 10.39
N THR A 219 8.63 17.99 10.28
CA THR A 219 9.31 19.17 10.84
C THR A 219 8.46 19.81 11.92
N LYS A 220 9.08 20.31 12.98
CA LYS A 220 8.37 20.94 14.09
C LYS A 220 7.97 22.36 13.70
N VAL A 221 6.66 22.64 13.70
CA VAL A 221 6.10 23.97 13.45
C VAL A 221 5.23 24.37 14.65
N GLY A 222 5.78 25.19 15.54
CA GLY A 222 5.10 25.58 16.77
C GLY A 222 4.92 24.37 17.72
N ASN A 223 3.66 23.95 17.93
CA ASN A 223 3.30 22.82 18.80
C ASN A 223 2.77 21.60 18.01
N ALA A 224 3.16 21.47 16.75
CA ALA A 224 2.81 20.35 15.89
C ALA A 224 4.00 19.90 15.05
N TYR A 225 3.93 18.67 14.56
CA TYR A 225 4.76 18.16 13.48
C TYR A 225 4.04 18.32 12.14
N HIS A 226 4.70 18.96 11.19
CA HIS A 226 4.24 19.17 9.83
C HIS A 226 4.91 18.19 8.86
N PHE A 227 4.15 17.52 8.00
CA PHE A 227 4.71 16.66 6.95
C PHE A 227 3.78 16.55 5.74
N CYS A 228 4.36 16.23 4.57
CA CYS A 228 3.66 16.13 3.30
C CYS A 228 3.91 14.75 2.65
N PRO A 229 2.98 13.79 2.72
CA PRO A 229 3.19 12.45 2.14
C PRO A 229 3.53 12.44 0.65
N SER A 230 2.97 13.39 -0.11
CA SER A 230 3.24 13.65 -1.52
C SER A 230 4.69 14.02 -1.82
N ARG A 231 5.35 14.64 -0.84
CA ARG A 231 6.71 15.19 -0.93
C ARG A 231 7.41 14.91 0.40
N PRO A 232 7.72 13.63 0.69
CA PRO A 232 8.00 13.15 2.04
C PRO A 232 9.18 13.86 2.72
N ASN A 233 10.07 14.51 1.97
CA ASN A 233 11.23 15.22 2.50
C ASN A 233 11.32 16.68 2.04
N ALA A 234 10.23 17.29 1.54
CA ALA A 234 10.27 18.66 0.99
C ALA A 234 10.76 19.71 2.00
N ASP A 235 10.43 19.53 3.27
CA ASP A 235 10.75 20.49 4.33
C ASP A 235 11.98 20.08 5.16
N SER A 236 12.60 18.94 4.85
CA SER A 236 13.80 18.49 5.58
C SER A 236 15.02 19.29 5.18
N THR A 237 15.85 19.63 6.16
CA THR A 237 17.18 20.20 5.94
C THR A 237 18.29 19.14 5.89
N ALA A 238 18.01 17.93 6.39
CA ALA A 238 18.97 16.84 6.50
C ALA A 238 18.90 15.83 5.34
N VAL A 239 17.76 15.74 4.67
CA VAL A 239 17.47 14.73 3.64
C VAL A 239 17.22 15.40 2.30
N ASP A 240 17.60 14.73 1.20
CA ASP A 240 17.34 15.23 -0.16
C ASP A 240 15.82 15.33 -0.39
N PRO A 241 15.28 16.50 -0.79
CA PRO A 241 13.83 16.71 -0.92
C PRO A 241 13.19 15.87 -2.04
N LEU A 242 13.99 15.33 -2.96
CA LEU A 242 13.53 14.42 -4.02
C LEU A 242 13.65 12.95 -3.64
N SER A 243 14.16 12.65 -2.45
CA SER A 243 14.19 11.29 -1.93
C SER A 243 12.89 10.94 -1.21
N GLY A 244 12.56 9.67 -1.21
CA GLY A 244 11.42 9.12 -0.48
C GLY A 244 11.56 7.62 -0.33
N ASN A 245 10.66 7.02 0.46
CA ASN A 245 10.56 5.58 0.59
C ASN A 245 9.08 5.18 0.69
N VAL A 246 8.73 4.14 -0.05
CA VAL A 246 7.43 3.49 0.03
C VAL A 246 7.64 1.99 0.25
N SER A 247 6.86 1.40 1.14
CA SER A 247 6.69 -0.05 1.23
C SER A 247 5.27 -0.42 0.84
N LEU A 248 5.12 -1.46 0.04
CA LEU A 248 3.85 -2.08 -0.30
C LEU A 248 3.85 -3.49 0.29
N TYR A 249 2.78 -3.83 0.99
CA TYR A 249 2.49 -5.18 1.46
C TYR A 249 1.19 -5.64 0.81
N VAL A 250 1.22 -6.78 0.14
CA VAL A 250 0.04 -7.37 -0.52
C VAL A 250 -0.15 -8.81 -0.06
N GLY A 251 -1.41 -9.19 0.15
CA GLY A 251 -1.84 -10.57 0.42
C GLY A 251 -2.87 -11.05 -0.59
N GLU A 252 -3.39 -12.25 -0.39
CA GLU A 252 -4.46 -12.80 -1.23
C GLU A 252 -5.76 -11.98 -1.07
N GLU A 253 -6.38 -11.57 -2.18
CA GLU A 253 -7.60 -10.73 -2.19
C GLU A 253 -8.80 -11.42 -1.53
N SER A 254 -8.88 -12.76 -1.60
CA SER A 254 -9.94 -13.56 -0.95
C SER A 254 -9.81 -13.58 0.57
N GLN A 255 -8.65 -13.21 1.10
CA GLN A 255 -8.36 -13.27 2.53
C GLN A 255 -8.45 -11.87 3.13
N THR A 256 -9.02 -11.82 4.34
CA THR A 256 -9.03 -10.61 5.17
C THR A 256 -7.93 -10.72 6.21
N SER A 257 -6.97 -9.79 6.18
CA SER A 257 -5.86 -9.73 7.14
C SER A 257 -5.83 -8.36 7.79
N THR A 258 -5.65 -8.23 9.10
CA THR A 258 -5.40 -6.92 9.73
C THR A 258 -4.05 -6.35 9.26
N PRO A 259 -3.80 -5.02 9.39
CA PRO A 259 -2.48 -4.45 9.10
C PRO A 259 -1.32 -5.22 9.75
N GLU A 260 -1.46 -5.62 11.01
CA GLU A 260 -0.45 -6.38 11.76
C GLU A 260 -0.18 -7.75 11.13
N THR A 261 -1.23 -8.47 10.74
CA THR A 261 -1.08 -9.80 10.14
C THR A 261 -0.58 -9.75 8.71
N LEU A 262 -0.90 -8.68 7.97
CA LEU A 262 -0.49 -8.49 6.58
C LEU A 262 1.02 -8.19 6.48
N VAL A 263 1.57 -7.45 7.44
CA VAL A 263 3.02 -7.15 7.45
C VAL A 263 3.88 -8.30 7.96
N GLN A 264 3.30 -9.26 8.66
CA GLN A 264 4.01 -10.46 9.10
C GLN A 264 4.15 -11.45 7.93
N PRO A 265 5.30 -12.12 7.77
CA PRO A 265 6.45 -12.14 8.68
C PRO A 265 7.58 -11.13 8.35
N PHE A 266 7.35 -10.16 7.47
CA PHE A 266 8.39 -9.21 7.04
C PHE A 266 8.88 -8.33 8.19
N TRP A 267 7.95 -7.87 9.02
CA TRP A 267 8.23 -7.12 10.24
C TRP A 267 7.04 -7.16 11.19
N THR A 268 7.19 -6.57 12.37
CA THR A 268 6.13 -6.47 13.36
C THR A 268 5.66 -5.04 13.45
N LEU A 269 4.36 -4.79 13.19
CA LEU A 269 3.77 -3.47 13.37
C LEU A 269 3.79 -3.10 14.86
N PRO A 270 4.60 -2.11 15.25
CA PRO A 270 4.71 -1.67 16.63
C PRO A 270 3.39 -1.10 17.17
N ASN A 271 3.19 -1.16 18.49
CA ASN A 271 2.01 -0.57 19.15
C ASN A 271 2.01 0.97 19.22
N TYR A 272 2.86 1.63 18.43
CA TYR A 272 3.02 3.07 18.44
C TYR A 272 2.43 3.85 17.29
N TYR A 273 1.84 3.12 16.34
CA TYR A 273 0.96 3.72 15.36
C TYR A 273 -0.35 4.09 16.05
N ILE A 274 -0.90 5.22 15.63
CA ILE A 274 -2.21 5.71 16.06
C ILE A 274 -3.05 6.03 14.83
N SER A 275 -4.37 6.03 14.98
CA SER A 275 -5.27 6.38 13.87
C SER A 275 -5.11 7.85 13.44
N ALA A 276 -5.51 8.17 12.21
CA ALA A 276 -5.62 9.55 11.74
C ALA A 276 -6.48 10.44 12.67
N GLU A 277 -7.53 9.89 13.28
CA GLU A 277 -8.37 10.62 14.23
C GLU A 277 -7.58 11.06 15.46
N LYS A 278 -6.72 10.19 16.00
CA LYS A 278 -5.87 10.55 17.13
C LYS A 278 -4.68 11.41 16.70
N ALA A 279 -4.12 11.19 15.52
CA ALA A 279 -2.93 11.89 15.04
C ALA A 279 -3.23 13.33 14.60
N PHE A 280 -4.37 13.58 13.96
CA PHE A 280 -4.70 14.87 13.35
C PHE A 280 -6.08 15.40 13.74
N GLY A 281 -6.89 14.64 14.48
CA GLY A 281 -8.27 15.01 14.79
C GLY A 281 -9.24 14.84 13.62
N MET A 282 -8.92 14.00 12.63
CA MET A 282 -9.76 13.78 11.44
C MET A 282 -10.13 12.31 11.25
N SER A 283 -11.36 12.05 10.85
CA SER A 283 -11.81 10.74 10.41
C SER A 283 -11.12 10.31 9.10
N VAL A 284 -11.22 9.03 8.75
CA VAL A 284 -10.70 8.50 7.47
C VAL A 284 -11.43 9.13 6.27
N ASP A 285 -12.72 9.45 6.42
CA ASP A 285 -13.50 10.18 5.40
C ASP A 285 -12.95 11.58 5.17
N GLU A 286 -12.76 12.37 6.24
CA GLU A 286 -12.21 13.72 6.17
C GLU A 286 -10.77 13.72 5.63
N PHE A 287 -9.96 12.73 6.03
CA PHE A 287 -8.62 12.52 5.47
C PHE A 287 -8.68 12.33 3.95
N TYR A 288 -9.53 11.42 3.48
CA TYR A 288 -9.68 11.12 2.05
C TYR A 288 -10.17 12.33 1.25
N GLU A 289 -11.18 13.03 1.77
CA GLU A 289 -11.71 14.24 1.13
C GLU A 289 -10.66 15.35 1.06
N THR A 290 -9.91 15.56 2.14
CA THR A 290 -8.82 16.56 2.20
C THR A 290 -7.77 16.29 1.13
N VAL A 291 -7.33 15.03 0.98
CA VAL A 291 -6.34 14.69 -0.05
C VAL A 291 -6.92 14.81 -1.45
N SER A 292 -8.15 14.34 -1.65
CA SER A 292 -8.82 14.33 -2.95
C SER A 292 -9.08 15.74 -3.51
N GLN A 293 -9.15 16.75 -2.65
CA GLN A 293 -9.40 18.14 -3.06
C GLN A 293 -8.12 18.94 -3.37
N ASN A 294 -6.93 18.45 -2.99
CA ASN A 294 -5.71 19.26 -2.91
C ASN A 294 -4.61 18.88 -3.93
N ASP A 295 -4.94 18.25 -5.06
CA ASP A 295 -4.07 18.03 -6.24
C ASP A 295 -2.58 17.70 -5.92
N GLY A 296 -2.33 16.83 -4.93
CA GLY A 296 -0.98 16.35 -4.59
C GLY A 296 -0.10 17.29 -3.78
N ASN A 297 -0.68 18.31 -3.13
CA ASN A 297 0.03 19.20 -2.21
C ASN A 297 -0.51 19.12 -0.78
N THR A 298 -1.08 17.98 -0.39
CA THR A 298 -1.66 17.82 0.95
C THR A 298 -0.56 17.59 1.97
N CYS A 299 -0.59 18.39 3.03
CA CYS A 299 0.27 18.25 4.19
C CYS A 299 -0.60 18.20 5.45
N PHE A 300 -0.08 17.58 6.50
CA PHE A 300 -0.78 17.37 7.75
C PHE A 300 0.03 17.94 8.91
N ASP A 301 -0.70 18.53 9.86
CA ASP A 301 -0.15 18.96 11.15
C ASP A 301 -0.63 17.99 12.22
N SER A 302 0.30 17.39 12.95
CA SER A 302 0.02 16.49 14.06
C SER A 302 0.47 17.11 15.38
N PRO A 303 -0.45 17.37 16.34
CA PRO A 303 -0.10 17.97 17.62
C PRO A 303 0.95 17.15 18.39
N LEU A 304 1.91 17.82 19.03
CA LEU A 304 2.99 17.13 19.78
C LEU A 304 2.46 16.25 20.93
N ASP A 305 1.35 16.64 21.54
CA ASP A 305 0.70 15.91 22.62
C ASP A 305 0.08 14.57 22.18
N ALA A 306 -0.20 14.38 20.88
CA ALA A 306 -0.60 13.07 20.35
C ALA A 306 0.50 12.00 20.51
N TRP A 307 1.76 12.43 20.64
CA TRP A 307 2.95 11.59 20.65
C TRP A 307 3.65 11.49 22.01
N ARG A 308 3.18 12.24 23.03
CA ARG A 308 3.74 12.18 24.39
C ARG A 308 3.34 10.86 25.06
N ARG A 309 4.33 10.13 25.56
CA ARG A 309 4.18 8.85 26.29
C ARG A 309 4.79 8.95 27.68
#